data_AF-M4PZK3-F1
#
_entry.id   AF-M4PZK3-F1
#
_cell.length_a   1.000
_cell.length_b   1.000
_cell.length_c   1.000
_cell.angle_alpha   90.00
_cell.angle_beta   90.00
_cell.angle_gamma   90.00
#
_symmetry.space_group_name_H-M   'P 1'
#
loop_
_entity.id
_entity.type
_entity.pdbx_description
1 polymer ?
#
loop_
_entity_poly.entity_id
_entity_poly.type
_entity_poly.pdbx_seq_one_letter_code
_entity_poly.pdbx_strand_id
1 'polypeptide(L)' 'EKIGGGMSRSKDSMSKGLTKNSLFVKVNMDGIPIGRKVDLNVHNCYETLAQTLDDMFCSPSLNMNGRT' A
#
# COMPACT_ATOMS: atom_id res chain seq x y z
N GLU A 1 7.53 -51.76 29.31
CA GLU A 1 6.63 -50.72 28.76
C GLU A 1 7.27 -49.33 28.91
N LYS A 2 7.40 -48.58 27.82
CA LYS A 2 7.28 -47.11 27.78
C LYS A 2 7.01 -46.71 26.33
N ILE A 3 6.04 -45.82 26.18
CA ILE A 3 5.31 -45.45 24.98
C ILE A 3 5.88 -44.15 24.40
N GLY A 4 5.72 -43.97 23.08
CA GLY A 4 5.59 -42.66 22.45
C GLY A 4 6.73 -42.37 21.48
N GLY A 5 6.53 -42.32 20.16
CA GLY A 5 5.34 -41.88 19.43
C GLY A 5 5.79 -40.72 18.56
N GLY A 6 6.32 -41.03 17.37
CA GLY A 6 6.79 -40.03 16.41
C GLY A 6 5.63 -39.25 15.82
N MET A 7 5.76 -37.94 15.76
CA MET A 7 4.88 -37.06 14.99
C MET A 7 5.73 -36.19 14.05
N SER A 8 5.91 -36.69 12.83
CA SER A 8 6.23 -35.86 11.67
C SER A 8 4.94 -35.38 11.02
N ARG A 9 4.95 -34.11 10.57
CA ARG A 9 4.13 -33.42 9.53
C ARG A 9 3.87 -31.99 10.02
N SER A 10 3.80 -30.95 9.21
CA SER A 10 4.24 -30.57 7.87
C SER A 10 3.90 -29.07 7.81
N LYS A 11 4.63 -28.28 7.02
CA LYS A 11 4.35 -26.86 6.78
C LYS A 11 2.91 -26.63 6.30
N ASP A 12 2.25 -25.64 6.87
CA ASP A 12 1.31 -24.77 6.17
C ASP A 12 1.53 -23.32 6.62
N SER A 13 2.35 -22.62 5.83
CA SER A 13 2.37 -21.17 5.76
C SER A 13 1.02 -20.70 5.21
N MET A 14 0.04 -20.54 6.10
CA MET A 14 -1.19 -19.82 5.83
C MET A 14 -1.05 -18.45 6.50
N SER A 15 -0.28 -17.54 5.88
CA SER A 15 -0.53 -16.12 6.11
C SER A 15 -1.93 -15.90 5.56
N LYS A 16 -2.94 -16.07 6.42
CA LYS A 16 -4.32 -15.67 6.19
C LYS A 16 -4.23 -14.36 5.44
N GLY A 17 -4.68 -14.35 4.19
CA GLY A 17 -4.75 -13.13 3.41
C GLY A 17 -5.53 -12.15 4.27
N LEU A 18 -4.80 -11.29 4.99
CA LEU A 18 -5.36 -10.13 5.63
C LEU A 18 -5.93 -9.41 4.42
N THR A 19 -7.23 -9.50 4.24
CA THR A 19 -7.97 -8.60 3.38
C THR A 19 -7.60 -7.24 3.93
N LYS A 20 -6.54 -6.64 3.37
CA LYS A 20 -5.99 -5.39 3.86
C LYS A 20 -7.13 -4.41 3.66
N ASN A 21 -7.84 -4.14 4.75
CA ASN A 21 -9.10 -3.41 4.72
C ASN A 21 -8.80 -2.06 4.11
N SER A 22 -9.17 -1.83 2.85
CA SER A 22 -8.58 -0.73 2.07
C SER A 22 -8.68 0.60 2.81
N LEU A 23 -7.52 1.24 3.01
CA LEU A 23 -7.39 2.47 3.81
C LEU A 23 -7.19 3.63 2.86
N PHE A 24 -8.23 3.92 2.09
CA PHE A 24 -8.17 5.02 1.16
C PHE A 24 -8.30 6.38 1.86
N VAL A 25 -7.33 7.25 1.61
CA VAL A 25 -7.32 8.64 2.08
C VAL A 25 -7.30 9.61 0.90
N LYS A 26 -7.97 10.76 1.06
CA LYS A 26 -7.88 11.85 0.09
C LYS A 26 -6.72 12.76 0.49
N VAL A 27 -5.83 13.00 -0.44
CA VAL A 27 -4.71 13.94 -0.29
C VAL A 27 -4.98 15.16 -1.15
N ASN A 28 -4.84 16.33 -0.56
CA ASN A 28 -4.85 17.61 -1.26
C ASN A 28 -3.45 18.22 -1.11
N MET A 29 -2.92 18.78 -2.20
CA MET A 29 -1.63 19.47 -2.21
C MET A 29 -1.85 20.93 -2.57
N ASP A 30 -1.18 21.83 -1.86
CA ASP A 30 -1.26 23.27 -2.14
C ASP A 30 -0.82 23.57 -3.58
N GLY A 31 -1.54 24.50 -4.22
CA GLY A 31 -1.33 24.80 -5.64
C GLY A 31 -1.94 23.79 -6.63
N ILE A 32 -2.51 22.68 -6.15
CA ILE A 32 -3.16 21.67 -7.00
C ILE A 32 -4.66 21.61 -6.68
N PRO A 33 -5.53 22.08 -7.59
CA PRO A 33 -6.97 22.17 -7.32
C PRO A 33 -7.68 20.81 -7.22
N ILE A 34 -7.00 19.72 -7.61
CA ILE A 34 -7.53 18.36 -7.58
C ILE A 34 -6.87 17.52 -6.48
N GLY A 35 -7.70 16.99 -5.57
CA GLY A 35 -7.28 15.98 -4.60
C GLY A 35 -7.25 14.59 -5.21
N ARG A 36 -6.31 13.75 -4.76
CA ARG A 36 -6.16 12.35 -5.22
C ARG A 36 -6.41 11.38 -4.07
N LYS A 37 -6.92 10.19 -4.42
CA LYS A 37 -7.24 9.13 -3.46
C LYS A 37 -6.08 8.12 -3.43
N VAL A 38 -5.55 7.83 -2.26
CA VAL A 38 -4.37 6.97 -2.05
C VAL A 38 -4.75 5.83 -1.12
N ASP A 39 -4.41 4.59 -1.45
CA ASP A 39 -4.57 3.46 -0.52
C ASP A 39 -3.34 3.37 0.38
N LEU A 40 -3.49 3.56 1.68
CA LEU A 40 -2.36 3.47 2.61
C LEU A 40 -1.87 2.02 2.80
N ASN A 41 -2.70 1.01 2.53
CA ASN A 41 -2.34 -0.38 2.79
C ASN A 41 -1.30 -0.98 1.84
N VAL A 42 -1.06 -0.33 0.71
CA VAL A 42 -0.06 -0.79 -0.28
C VAL A 42 1.34 -0.29 0.08
N HIS A 43 1.47 0.63 1.03
CA HIS A 43 2.73 1.20 1.47
C HIS A 43 3.13 0.64 2.82
N ASN A 44 4.39 0.22 2.95
CA ASN A 44 4.91 -0.33 4.22
C ASN A 44 5.65 0.72 5.05
N CYS A 45 6.01 1.86 4.44
CA CYS A 45 6.70 2.96 5.10
C CYS A 45 6.41 4.30 4.40
N TYR A 46 6.74 5.40 5.09
CA TYR A 46 6.57 6.75 4.56
C TYR A 46 7.38 7.03 3.30
N GLU A 47 8.54 6.39 3.11
CA GLU A 47 9.34 6.56 1.90
C GLU A 47 8.57 6.10 0.65
N THR A 48 7.99 4.90 0.70
CA THR A 48 7.18 4.38 -0.41
C THR A 48 5.91 5.19 -0.66
N LEU A 49 5.32 5.73 0.41
CA LEU A 49 4.17 6.62 0.30
C LEU A 49 4.58 7.97 -0.31
N ALA A 50 5.70 8.54 0.11
CA ALA A 50 6.22 9.82 -0.37
C ALA A 50 6.56 9.76 -1.87
N GLN A 51 7.20 8.68 -2.34
CA GLN A 51 7.45 8.47 -3.76
C GLN A 51 6.15 8.44 -4.56
N THR A 52 5.12 7.74 -4.03
CA THR A 52 3.81 7.67 -4.69
C THR A 52 3.13 9.04 -4.73
N LEU A 53 3.27 9.86 -3.68
CA LEU A 53 2.77 11.23 -3.65
C LEU A 53 3.48 12.13 -4.66
N ASP A 54 4.80 12.01 -4.80
CA ASP A 54 5.56 12.71 -5.84
C ASP A 54 5.06 12.33 -7.23
N ASP A 55 4.89 11.03 -7.50
CA ASP A 55 4.35 10.56 -8.78
C ASP A 55 2.93 11.09 -9.04
N MET A 56 2.12 11.27 -8.00
CA MET A 56 0.75 11.76 -8.13
C MET A 56 0.65 13.27 -8.35
N PHE A 57 1.53 14.07 -7.75
CA PHE A 57 1.38 15.53 -7.71
C PHE A 57 2.51 16.29 -8.42
N CYS A 58 3.68 15.69 -8.59
CA CYS A 58 4.87 16.28 -9.22
C CYS A 58 5.12 15.76 -10.63
N SER A 59 4.53 14.62 -11.03
CA SER A 59 4.67 14.13 -12.40
C SER A 59 3.94 15.05 -13.40
N PRO A 60 4.58 15.42 -14.53
CA PRO A 60 4.00 16.34 -15.51
C PRO A 60 2.78 15.76 -16.25
N SER A 61 2.53 14.46 -16.14
CA SER A 61 1.49 13.73 -16.89
C SER A 61 0.05 13.99 -16.42
N LEU A 62 -0.17 14.77 -15.35
CA LEU A 62 -1.49 15.27 -14.95
C LEU A 62 -1.59 16.80 -14.93
N ASN A 63 -0.55 17.51 -15.38
CA ASN A 63 -0.57 18.96 -15.57
C ASN A 63 -0.70 19.34 -17.06
N MET A 64 -1.73 18.83 -17.74
CA MET A 64 -2.14 19.31 -19.07
C MET A 64 -3.21 20.41 -19.00
N ASN A 65 -3.35 21.09 -17.85
CA ASN A 65 -4.31 22.19 -17.69
C ASN A 65 -3.65 23.56 -17.44
N GLY A 66 -2.34 23.71 -17.74
CA GLY A 66 -1.62 24.98 -17.53
C GLY A 66 -0.43 25.24 -18.44
N ARG A 67 -0.40 24.67 -19.66
CA ARG A 67 0.52 25.13 -20.71
C ARG A 67 -0.04 26.43 -21.30
N THR A 68 0.38 27.57 -20.75
CA THR A 68 0.60 28.87 -21.42
C THR A 68 1.43 29.75 -20.49
#